data_AF-A0A3B1DVA4-F1
#
_entry.id   AF-A0A3B1DVA4-F1
#
_cell.length_a   1.000
_cell.length_b   1.000
_cell.length_c   1.000
_cell.angle_alpha   90.00
_cell.angle_beta   90.00
_cell.angle_gamma   90.00
#
_symmetry.space_group_name_H-M   'P 1'
#
loop_
_entity.id
_entity.type
_entity.pdbx_description
1 polymer ?
#
loop_
_entity_poly.entity_id
_entity_poly.type
_entity_poly.pdbx_seq_one_letter_code
_entity_poly.pdbx_strand_id
1 'polypeptide(L)'
;MPHVTRLVLVLCWLFFGFGCGPSVWERSFTPEPGIDRAMPVERTVVRAVPWGRIGPALEAERRRLVESETHRTDWTAAQAREAELALLGSLQLPIDPEDAHLLGRSHFKTTRHIDPNSGELADFAARLGAAYAIWSNHPLGKAETIEREAITRDRWRWERVWDADDERFIYVRRWEPETVWVPVVVERDEMRWVVFYVWQD
;
A
#
# COMPACT_ATOMS: atom_id res chain seq x y z
N MET A 1 18.78 -46.78 34.22
CA MET A 1 18.02 -45.52 34.13
C MET A 1 18.61 -44.68 33.00
N PRO A 2 17.98 -44.61 31.82
CA PRO A 2 18.54 -43.87 30.69
C PRO A 2 18.08 -42.39 30.73
N HIS A 3 19.05 -41.48 30.66
CA HIS A 3 18.82 -40.05 30.50
C HIS A 3 18.39 -39.75 29.06
N VAL A 4 17.15 -39.30 28.88
CA VAL A 4 16.62 -38.83 27.59
C VAL A 4 17.01 -37.36 27.42
N THR A 5 18.06 -37.13 26.63
CA THR A 5 18.50 -35.80 26.21
C THR A 5 17.50 -35.25 25.18
N ARG A 6 16.63 -34.33 25.60
CA ARG A 6 15.73 -33.59 24.69
C ARG A 6 16.53 -32.52 23.96
N LEU A 7 16.85 -32.79 22.70
CA LEU A 7 17.39 -31.82 21.74
C LEU A 7 16.24 -30.90 21.31
N VAL A 8 16.20 -29.67 21.84
CA VAL A 8 15.26 -28.63 21.39
C VAL A 8 15.86 -27.95 20.16
N LEU A 9 15.41 -28.39 18.99
CA LEU A 9 15.71 -27.77 17.70
C LEU A 9 14.87 -26.49 17.57
N VAL A 10 15.42 -25.35 18.00
CA VAL A 10 14.89 -24.03 17.66
C VAL A 10 15.30 -23.74 16.22
N LEU A 11 14.47 -24.18 15.27
CA LEU A 11 14.63 -23.90 13.85
C LEU A 11 14.22 -22.44 13.61
N CYS A 12 15.22 -21.56 13.55
CA CYS A 12 15.07 -20.14 13.25
C CYS A 12 14.61 -19.98 11.79
N TRP A 13 13.30 -19.89 11.59
CA TRP A 13 12.66 -19.49 10.32
C TRP A 13 12.85 -17.99 10.08
N LEU A 14 14.07 -17.60 9.73
CA LEU A 14 14.40 -16.30 9.15
C LEU A 14 14.81 -16.58 7.70
N PHE A 15 14.22 -15.86 6.74
CA PHE A 15 14.70 -15.65 5.34
C PHE A 15 13.83 -16.02 4.12
N PHE A 16 12.50 -16.10 4.18
CA PHE A 16 11.68 -15.92 2.95
C PHE A 16 10.45 -15.05 3.18
N GLY A 17 10.68 -13.75 3.31
CA GLY A 17 9.63 -12.72 3.28
C GLY A 17 9.18 -12.43 1.85
N PHE A 18 8.33 -13.29 1.29
CA PHE A 18 7.28 -12.79 0.38
C PHE A 18 6.20 -12.25 1.30
N GLY A 19 6.20 -10.93 1.46
CA GLY A 19 5.45 -10.22 2.47
C GLY A 19 3.96 -10.53 2.40
N CYS A 20 3.50 -11.34 3.34
CA CYS A 20 2.08 -11.46 3.71
C CYS A 20 1.65 -10.23 4.53
N GLY A 21 2.03 -9.03 4.05
CA GLY A 21 1.65 -7.77 4.65
C GLY A 21 0.40 -7.24 3.98
N PRO A 22 -0.44 -6.47 4.69
CA PRO A 22 -1.62 -5.84 4.08
C PRO A 22 -1.19 -4.96 2.91
N SER A 23 -1.99 -4.98 1.83
CA SER A 23 -1.75 -4.18 0.63
C SER A 23 -1.78 -2.69 0.96
N VAL A 24 -1.27 -1.85 0.06
CA VAL A 24 -1.33 -0.38 0.27
C VAL A 24 -2.78 0.10 0.42
N TRP A 25 -3.71 -0.53 -0.29
CA TRP A 25 -5.14 -0.27 -0.24
C TRP A 25 -5.69 -0.53 1.16
N GLU A 26 -5.37 -1.70 1.73
CA GLU A 26 -5.83 -2.11 3.05
C GLU A 26 -5.23 -1.25 4.17
N ARG A 27 -3.93 -0.92 4.09
CA ARG A 27 -3.26 -0.08 5.10
C ARG A 27 -3.78 1.36 5.15
N SER A 28 -4.30 1.86 4.03
CA SER A 28 -4.79 3.24 3.91
C SER A 28 -6.30 3.35 3.95
N PHE A 29 -7.00 2.24 4.22
CA PHE A 29 -8.45 2.18 4.25
C PHE A 29 -9.01 2.91 5.47
N THR A 30 -10.00 3.76 5.21
CA THR A 30 -10.84 4.42 6.21
C THR A 30 -12.28 4.01 5.94
N PRO A 31 -12.95 3.30 6.87
CA PRO A 31 -14.34 2.90 6.70
C PRO A 31 -15.27 4.12 6.78
N GLU A 32 -16.40 4.05 6.07
CA GLU A 32 -17.46 5.03 6.21
C GLU A 32 -18.25 4.77 7.52
N PRO A 33 -18.59 5.81 8.31
CA PRO A 33 -19.34 5.63 9.55
C PRO A 33 -20.75 5.07 9.29
N GLY A 34 -21.21 4.16 10.16
CA GLY A 34 -22.59 3.67 10.11
C GLY A 34 -22.85 2.51 9.13
N ILE A 35 -21.84 2.09 8.37
CA ILE A 35 -21.91 0.89 7.54
C ILE A 35 -21.36 -0.30 8.33
N ASP A 36 -22.25 -1.23 8.71
CA ASP A 36 -21.83 -2.55 9.16
C ASP A 36 -21.29 -3.33 7.95
N ARG A 37 -20.21 -4.11 8.14
CA ARG A 37 -19.50 -4.80 7.05
C ARG A 37 -20.48 -5.51 6.11
N ALA A 38 -20.43 -5.16 4.83
CA ALA A 38 -21.14 -5.87 3.77
C ALA A 38 -20.60 -7.31 3.64
N MET A 39 -21.45 -8.21 3.14
CA MET A 39 -21.02 -9.57 2.85
C MET A 39 -19.99 -9.56 1.72
N PRO A 40 -18.92 -10.36 1.81
CA PRO A 40 -17.95 -10.46 0.72
C PRO A 40 -18.63 -10.81 -0.61
N VAL A 41 -18.24 -10.12 -1.68
CA VAL A 41 -18.74 -10.38 -3.03
C VAL A 41 -17.77 -11.27 -3.79
N GLU A 42 -18.29 -12.04 -4.75
CA GLU A 42 -17.45 -12.93 -5.58
C GLU A 42 -16.49 -12.14 -6.47
N ARG A 43 -16.92 -10.97 -6.95
CA ARG A 43 -16.13 -10.14 -7.87
C ARG A 43 -16.42 -8.67 -7.68
N THR A 44 -15.35 -7.88 -7.66
CA THR A 44 -15.39 -6.42 -7.75
C THR A 44 -15.03 -5.93 -9.15
N VAL A 45 -15.75 -4.90 -9.60
CA VAL A 45 -15.42 -4.14 -10.82
C VAL A 45 -14.51 -2.96 -10.47
N VAL A 46 -13.26 -3.01 -10.93
CA VAL A 46 -12.28 -1.92 -10.76
C VAL A 46 -12.40 -0.93 -11.92
N ARG A 47 -12.54 0.37 -11.63
CA ARG A 47 -12.62 1.42 -12.66
C ARG A 47 -11.82 2.66 -12.30
N ALA A 48 -11.23 3.27 -13.32
CA ALA A 48 -10.61 4.58 -13.20
C ALA A 48 -11.66 5.66 -13.42
N VAL A 49 -11.58 6.75 -12.66
CA VAL A 49 -12.32 7.99 -12.91
C VAL A 49 -11.33 9.15 -13.01
N PRO A 50 -11.52 10.10 -13.95
CA PRO A 50 -10.63 11.24 -14.06
C PRO A 50 -10.62 12.10 -12.79
N TRP A 51 -9.43 12.50 -12.34
CA TRP A 51 -9.28 13.37 -11.16
C TRP A 51 -10.05 14.68 -11.28
N GLY A 52 -10.18 15.23 -12.49
CA GLY A 52 -10.96 16.45 -12.74
C GLY A 52 -12.42 16.37 -12.29
N ARG A 53 -12.99 15.17 -12.11
CA ARG A 53 -14.34 14.96 -11.56
C ARG A 53 -14.33 14.81 -10.05
N ILE A 54 -13.44 13.96 -9.53
CA ILE A 54 -13.38 13.62 -8.10
C ILE A 54 -12.76 14.76 -7.27
N GLY A 55 -11.75 15.44 -7.79
CA GLY A 55 -11.04 16.51 -7.09
C GLY A 55 -11.97 17.62 -6.58
N PRO A 56 -12.82 18.22 -7.44
CA PRO A 56 -13.80 19.20 -7.01
C PRO A 56 -14.82 18.67 -5.98
N ALA A 57 -15.26 17.41 -6.10
CA ALA A 57 -16.18 16.80 -5.15
C ALA A 57 -15.54 16.62 -3.76
N LEU A 58 -14.29 16.15 -3.71
CA LEU A 58 -13.51 16.04 -2.47
C LEU A 58 -13.24 17.42 -1.83
N GLU A 59 -12.98 18.45 -2.64
CA GLU A 59 -12.79 19.81 -2.13
C GLU A 59 -14.10 20.41 -1.62
N ALA A 60 -15.22 20.13 -2.28
CA ALA A 60 -16.54 20.53 -1.81
C ALA A 60 -16.91 19.84 -0.48
N GLU A 61 -16.63 18.54 -0.35
CA GLU A 61 -16.78 17.79 0.91
C GLU A 61 -15.93 18.41 2.02
N ARG A 62 -14.64 18.67 1.74
CA ARG A 62 -13.74 19.33 2.69
C ARG A 62 -14.26 20.69 3.12
N ARG A 63 -14.72 21.51 2.17
CA ARG A 63 -15.25 22.84 2.46
C ARG A 63 -16.48 22.76 3.34
N ARG A 64 -17.42 21.85 3.03
CA ARG A 64 -18.60 21.59 3.85
C ARG A 64 -18.22 21.22 5.29
N LEU A 65 -17.18 20.39 5.48
CA LEU A 65 -16.69 20.03 6.81
C LEU A 65 -16.07 21.21 7.56
N VAL A 66 -15.38 22.12 6.85
CA VAL A 66 -14.79 23.34 7.45
C VAL A 66 -15.86 24.37 7.82
N GLU A 67 -16.89 24.51 6.98
CA GLU A 67 -17.99 25.47 7.17
C GLU A 67 -19.06 24.96 8.16
N SER A 68 -19.12 23.65 8.39
CA SER A 68 -20.07 23.03 9.32
C SER A 68 -19.69 23.30 10.77
N GLU A 69 -20.63 23.86 11.54
CA GLU A 69 -20.49 23.99 13.00
C GLU A 69 -20.59 22.64 13.72
N THR A 70 -21.15 21.62 13.06
CA THR A 70 -21.33 20.27 13.57
C THR A 70 -20.24 19.34 13.04
N HIS A 71 -19.60 18.55 13.92
CA HIS A 71 -18.62 17.55 13.51
C HIS A 71 -19.30 16.42 12.70
N ARG A 72 -18.59 15.79 11.76
CA ARG A 72 -19.15 14.76 10.85
C ARG A 72 -19.85 13.62 11.58
N THR A 73 -19.30 13.21 12.73
CA THR A 73 -19.87 12.12 13.55
C THR A 73 -21.23 12.47 14.15
N ASP A 74 -21.53 13.76 14.23
CA ASP A 74 -22.73 14.29 14.86
C ASP A 74 -23.75 14.76 13.79
N TRP A 75 -23.45 14.52 12.51
CA TRP A 75 -24.38 14.79 11.42
C TRP A 75 -25.63 13.90 11.54
N THR A 76 -26.77 14.47 11.17
CA THR A 76 -27.99 13.68 10.99
C THR A 76 -27.81 12.69 9.82
N ALA A 77 -28.55 11.58 9.83
CA ALA A 77 -28.52 10.61 8.74
C ALA A 77 -28.81 11.24 7.36
N ALA A 78 -29.71 12.23 7.30
CA ALA A 78 -30.03 12.96 6.08
C ALA A 78 -28.83 13.79 5.56
N GLN A 79 -28.13 14.51 6.45
CA GLN A 79 -26.94 15.28 6.08
C GLN A 79 -25.79 14.38 5.61
N ALA A 80 -25.58 13.26 6.31
CA ALA A 80 -24.58 12.27 5.92
C ALA A 80 -24.90 11.68 4.55
N ARG A 81 -26.15 11.28 4.32
CA ARG A 81 -26.61 10.73 3.03
C ARG A 81 -26.51 11.75 1.90
N GLU A 82 -26.88 13.00 2.12
CA GLU A 82 -26.74 14.07 1.11
C GLU A 82 -25.28 14.29 0.71
N ALA A 83 -24.35 14.27 1.68
CA ALA A 83 -22.92 14.37 1.40
C ALA A 83 -22.38 13.17 0.63
N GLU A 84 -22.82 11.97 1.00
CA GLU A 84 -22.46 10.74 0.33
C GLU A 84 -22.97 10.72 -1.13
N LEU A 85 -24.24 11.05 -1.37
CA LEU A 85 -24.84 11.11 -2.70
C LEU A 85 -24.12 12.10 -3.63
N ALA A 86 -23.75 13.27 -3.11
CA ALA A 86 -22.98 14.25 -3.86
C ALA A 86 -21.61 13.69 -4.30
N LEU A 87 -20.95 12.90 -3.44
CA LEU A 87 -19.71 12.22 -3.77
C LEU A 87 -19.94 11.07 -4.77
N LEU A 88 -20.92 10.20 -4.52
CA LEU A 88 -21.27 9.06 -5.39
C LEU A 88 -21.62 9.52 -6.82
N GLY A 89 -22.35 10.62 -6.96
CA GLY A 89 -22.64 11.23 -8.26
C GLY A 89 -21.39 11.63 -9.05
N SER A 90 -20.28 11.93 -8.37
CA SER A 90 -19.00 12.25 -9.02
C SER A 90 -18.25 11.01 -9.55
N LEU A 91 -18.57 9.82 -9.05
CA LEU A 91 -17.85 8.56 -9.34
C LEU A 91 -18.24 7.91 -10.68
N GLN A 92 -19.23 8.45 -11.40
CA GLN A 92 -19.71 7.91 -12.69
C GLN A 92 -20.03 6.41 -12.65
N LEU A 93 -20.69 5.98 -11.57
CA LEU A 93 -21.14 4.60 -11.43
C LEU A 93 -22.19 4.27 -12.49
N PRO A 94 -22.25 3.01 -12.97
CA PRO A 94 -23.27 2.56 -13.90
C PRO A 94 -24.64 2.28 -13.22
N ILE A 95 -24.80 2.73 -11.98
CA ILE A 95 -25.98 2.54 -11.14
C ILE A 95 -26.43 3.90 -10.61
N ASP A 96 -27.68 4.00 -10.19
CA ASP A 96 -28.19 5.21 -9.54
C ASP A 96 -27.41 5.43 -8.23
N PRO A 97 -26.89 6.64 -7.97
CA PRO A 97 -26.29 6.97 -6.67
C PRO A 97 -27.21 6.66 -5.47
N GLU A 98 -28.54 6.71 -5.66
CA GLU A 98 -29.51 6.40 -4.62
C GLU A 98 -29.48 4.92 -4.17
N ASP A 99 -29.11 4.02 -5.08
CA ASP A 99 -28.98 2.57 -4.83
C ASP A 99 -27.56 2.16 -4.41
N ALA A 100 -26.67 3.14 -4.25
CA ALA A 100 -25.26 2.95 -3.94
C ALA A 100 -24.91 3.42 -2.52
N HIS A 101 -24.06 2.63 -1.87
CA HIS A 101 -23.53 2.91 -0.53
C HIS A 101 -22.00 2.88 -0.54
N LEU A 102 -21.39 3.89 0.06
CA LEU A 102 -19.95 4.00 0.23
C LEU A 102 -19.53 3.20 1.47
N LEU A 103 -18.80 2.10 1.27
CA LEU A 103 -18.25 1.31 2.38
C LEU A 103 -17.06 2.00 3.06
N GLY A 104 -16.37 2.85 2.30
CA GLY A 104 -15.21 3.61 2.77
C GLY A 104 -14.29 4.01 1.62
N ARG A 105 -13.10 4.48 1.99
CA ARG A 105 -12.11 4.96 1.02
C ARG A 105 -10.68 4.67 1.45
N SER A 106 -9.80 4.45 0.47
CA SER A 106 -8.35 4.44 0.67
C SER A 106 -7.75 5.72 0.12
N HIS A 107 -6.92 6.41 0.89
CA HIS A 107 -6.26 7.64 0.44
C HIS A 107 -4.80 7.66 0.91
N PHE A 108 -3.87 7.85 -0.01
CA PHE A 108 -2.44 7.91 0.29
C PHE A 108 -1.66 8.67 -0.77
N LYS A 109 -0.42 9.02 -0.43
CA LYS A 109 0.58 9.56 -1.35
C LYS A 109 1.72 8.56 -1.49
N THR A 110 2.30 8.47 -2.68
CA THR A 110 3.45 7.59 -2.93
C THR A 110 4.25 8.07 -4.12
N THR A 111 5.57 7.87 -4.07
CA THR A 111 6.48 8.00 -5.21
C THR A 111 6.68 6.68 -5.95
N ARG A 112 6.17 5.57 -5.39
CA ARG A 112 6.23 4.25 -6.01
C ARG A 112 5.16 4.11 -7.07
N HIS A 113 5.50 3.41 -8.15
CA HIS A 113 4.51 2.98 -9.13
C HIS A 113 3.51 2.01 -8.47
N ILE A 114 2.23 2.25 -8.72
CA ILE A 114 1.13 1.41 -8.26
C ILE A 114 0.33 1.01 -9.49
N ASP A 115 0.07 -0.28 -9.63
CA ASP A 115 -0.83 -0.82 -10.65
C ASP A 115 -2.18 -1.19 -10.01
N PRO A 116 -3.26 -0.43 -10.26
CA PRO A 116 -4.59 -0.73 -9.74
C PRO A 116 -5.19 -2.02 -10.32
N ASN A 117 -4.64 -2.55 -11.41
CA ASN A 117 -5.11 -3.76 -12.07
C ASN A 117 -4.31 -5.01 -11.68
N SER A 118 -3.41 -4.92 -10.70
CA SER A 118 -2.60 -6.05 -10.22
C SER A 118 -3.41 -7.18 -9.57
N GLY A 119 -4.71 -6.97 -9.33
CA GLY A 119 -5.60 -7.88 -8.59
C GLY A 119 -5.74 -7.50 -7.12
N GLU A 120 -4.70 -6.95 -6.48
CA GLU A 120 -4.72 -6.62 -5.04
C GLU A 120 -5.85 -5.66 -4.64
N LEU A 121 -6.16 -4.69 -5.51
CA LEU A 121 -7.25 -3.75 -5.28
C LEU A 121 -8.62 -4.45 -5.38
N ALA A 122 -8.80 -5.28 -6.41
CA ALA A 122 -10.04 -6.03 -6.62
C ALA A 122 -10.28 -7.01 -5.46
N ASP A 123 -9.24 -7.74 -5.05
CA ASP A 123 -9.31 -8.70 -3.95
C ASP A 123 -9.65 -8.03 -2.62
N PHE A 124 -9.03 -6.88 -2.33
CA PHE A 124 -9.34 -6.13 -1.11
C PHE A 124 -10.78 -5.60 -1.12
N ALA A 125 -11.22 -5.03 -2.24
CA ALA A 125 -12.58 -4.54 -2.38
C ALA A 125 -13.63 -5.66 -2.28
N ALA A 126 -13.34 -6.83 -2.85
CA ALA A 126 -14.22 -8.00 -2.77
C ALA A 126 -14.35 -8.50 -1.32
N ARG A 127 -13.24 -8.52 -0.56
CA ARG A 127 -13.26 -8.82 0.89
C ARG A 127 -14.08 -7.83 1.71
N LEU A 128 -14.15 -6.57 1.29
CA LEU A 128 -15.01 -5.56 1.92
C LEU A 128 -16.50 -5.73 1.58
N GLY A 129 -16.83 -6.49 0.52
CA GLY A 129 -18.19 -6.57 -0.01
C GLY A 129 -18.52 -5.49 -1.05
N ALA A 130 -17.51 -4.79 -1.58
CA ALA A 130 -17.73 -3.75 -2.58
C ALA A 130 -17.94 -4.36 -3.97
N ALA A 131 -19.07 -4.04 -4.60
CA ALA A 131 -19.32 -4.36 -6.01
C ALA A 131 -18.39 -3.56 -6.94
N TYR A 132 -18.02 -2.33 -6.54
CA TYR A 132 -17.16 -1.45 -7.33
C TYR A 132 -15.99 -0.90 -6.50
N ALA A 133 -14.81 -0.83 -7.13
CA ALA A 133 -13.65 -0.10 -6.63
C ALA A 133 -13.28 1.00 -7.64
N ILE A 134 -13.61 2.24 -7.29
CA ILE A 134 -13.41 3.40 -8.15
C ILE A 134 -12.14 4.12 -7.73
N TRP A 135 -11.12 4.15 -8.57
CA TRP A 135 -9.85 4.79 -8.27
C TRP A 135 -9.60 6.03 -9.12
N SER A 136 -8.85 6.97 -8.55
CA SER A 136 -8.28 8.10 -9.26
C SER A 136 -6.92 8.44 -8.67
N ASN A 137 -6.04 8.98 -9.50
CA ASN A 137 -4.75 9.51 -9.06
C ASN A 137 -4.53 10.95 -9.54
N HIS A 138 -3.58 11.65 -8.92
CA HIS A 138 -3.21 13.00 -9.28
C HIS A 138 -1.72 13.26 -9.00
N PRO A 139 -0.96 13.79 -9.97
CA PRO A 139 0.42 14.20 -9.73
C PRO A 139 0.47 15.37 -8.75
N LEU A 140 1.33 15.28 -7.73
CA LEU A 140 1.58 16.34 -6.76
C LEU A 140 2.88 17.12 -7.02
N GLY A 141 3.70 16.65 -7.97
CA GLY A 141 5.01 17.22 -8.27
C GLY A 141 6.14 16.24 -7.90
N LYS A 142 7.32 16.75 -7.61
CA LYS A 142 8.48 15.96 -7.18
C LYS A 142 8.55 15.87 -5.66
N ALA A 143 8.98 14.73 -5.15
CA ALA A 143 9.33 14.53 -3.74
C ALA A 143 10.66 13.78 -3.63
N GLU A 144 11.45 14.12 -2.62
CA GLU A 144 12.67 13.40 -2.28
C GLU A 144 12.33 12.02 -1.72
N THR A 145 13.03 11.00 -2.20
CA THR A 145 12.96 9.64 -1.68
C THR A 145 14.34 9.05 -1.52
N ILE A 146 14.50 8.12 -0.58
CA ILE A 146 15.76 7.44 -0.34
C ILE A 146 15.72 6.10 -1.07
N GLU A 147 16.54 5.97 -2.10
CA GLU A 147 16.78 4.71 -2.81
C GLU A 147 18.12 4.10 -2.36
N ARG A 148 18.24 2.79 -2.51
CA ARG A 148 19.50 2.10 -2.24
C ARG A 148 20.21 1.86 -3.55
N GLU A 149 21.37 2.47 -3.71
CA GLU A 149 22.22 2.26 -4.88
C GLU A 149 23.32 1.27 -4.54
N ALA A 150 23.53 0.30 -5.42
CA ALA A 150 24.60 -0.66 -5.30
C ALA A 150 25.91 -0.03 -5.79
N ILE A 151 26.84 0.21 -4.88
CA ILE A 151 28.20 0.61 -5.23
C ILE A 151 29.13 -0.58 -5.07
N THR A 152 30.01 -0.76 -6.05
CA THR A 152 31.09 -1.75 -5.95
C THR A 152 32.27 -1.08 -5.27
N ARG A 153 32.74 -1.66 -4.16
CA ARG A 153 33.95 -1.24 -3.48
C ARG A 153 34.99 -2.35 -3.58
N ASP A 154 36.19 -1.97 -3.98
CA ASP A 154 37.34 -2.86 -3.92
C ASP A 154 37.79 -3.04 -2.48
N ARG A 155 37.87 -4.30 -2.04
CA ARG A 155 38.46 -4.65 -0.75
C ARG A 155 39.57 -5.66 -0.95
N TRP A 156 40.68 -5.40 -0.26
CA TRP A 156 41.74 -6.39 -0.10
C TRP A 156 41.48 -7.18 1.18
N ARG A 157 41.44 -8.50 1.06
CA ARG A 157 41.31 -9.42 2.19
C ARG A 157 42.56 -10.27 2.30
N TRP A 158 43.05 -10.45 3.53
CA TRP A 158 44.06 -11.44 3.82
C TRP A 158 43.36 -12.79 4.04
N GLU A 159 43.69 -13.77 3.23
CA GLU A 159 43.18 -15.13 3.33
C GLU A 159 44.34 -16.05 3.76
N ARG A 160 44.05 -16.95 4.71
CA ARG A 160 45.02 -17.95 5.16
C ARG A 160 44.88 -19.16 4.25
N VAL A 161 45.91 -19.43 3.45
CA VAL A 161 45.92 -20.55 2.49
C VAL A 161 47.02 -21.52 2.89
N TRP A 162 46.76 -22.82 2.71
CA TRP A 162 47.76 -23.86 2.92
C TRP A 162 48.68 -23.93 1.70
N ASP A 163 49.98 -23.76 1.91
CA ASP A 163 51.01 -23.98 0.91
C ASP A 163 51.50 -25.42 1.01
N ALA A 164 51.28 -26.20 -0.04
CA ALA A 164 51.63 -27.62 -0.08
C ALA A 164 53.13 -27.85 -0.29
N ASP A 165 53.84 -26.90 -0.91
CA ASP A 165 55.27 -27.05 -1.21
C ASP A 165 56.13 -26.76 0.02
N ASP A 166 55.73 -25.75 0.80
CA ASP A 166 56.41 -25.33 2.05
C ASP A 166 55.79 -25.95 3.33
N GLU A 167 54.77 -26.82 3.20
CA GLU A 167 54.00 -27.44 4.29
C GLU A 167 53.58 -26.47 5.43
N ARG A 168 53.15 -25.25 5.06
CA ARG A 168 52.80 -24.21 6.04
C ARG A 168 51.61 -23.36 5.60
N PHE A 169 50.98 -22.69 6.56
CA PHE A 169 50.00 -21.66 6.25
C PHE A 169 50.71 -20.34 5.89
N ILE A 170 50.34 -19.78 4.73
CA ILE A 170 50.73 -18.44 4.32
C ILE A 170 49.51 -17.52 4.27
N TYR A 171 49.74 -16.21 4.38
CA TYR A 171 48.71 -15.20 4.18
C TYR A 171 48.87 -14.61 2.79
N VAL A 172 47.86 -14.81 1.95
CA VAL A 172 47.81 -14.20 0.62
C VAL A 172 46.81 -13.05 0.63
N ARG A 173 47.16 -11.98 -0.08
CA ARG A 173 46.28 -10.83 -0.24
C ARG A 173 45.42 -11.04 -1.48
N ARG A 174 44.12 -11.25 -1.29
CA ARG A 174 43.15 -11.46 -2.37
C ARG A 174 42.34 -10.20 -2.62
N TRP A 175 42.11 -9.90 -3.89
CA TRP A 175 41.16 -8.87 -4.30
C TRP A 175 39.75 -9.48 -4.31
N GLU A 176 38.83 -8.88 -3.56
CA GLU A 176 37.43 -9.29 -3.48
C GLU A 176 36.54 -8.05 -3.72
N PRO A 177 35.75 -8.00 -4.79
CA PRO A 177 34.78 -6.91 -4.98
C PRO A 177 33.61 -7.10 -4.00
N GLU A 178 33.31 -6.07 -3.23
CA GLU A 178 32.21 -6.05 -2.28
C GLU A 178 31.11 -5.11 -2.81
N THR A 179 29.87 -5.60 -2.91
CA THR A 179 28.71 -4.75 -3.23
C THR A 179 28.13 -4.19 -1.93
N VAL A 180 28.15 -2.87 -1.80
CA VAL A 180 27.58 -2.16 -0.66
C VAL A 180 26.37 -1.35 -1.14
N TRP A 181 25.28 -1.41 -0.38
CA TRP A 181 24.07 -0.63 -0.66
C TRP A 181 24.10 0.68 0.14
N VAL A 182 24.24 1.80 -0.56
CA VAL A 182 24.25 3.13 0.06
C VAL A 182 22.93 3.85 -0.16
N PRO A 183 22.42 4.59 0.84
CA PRO A 183 21.25 5.43 0.64
C PRO A 183 21.61 6.63 -0.23
N VAL A 184 20.82 6.86 -1.27
CA VAL A 184 20.94 8.02 -2.16
C VAL A 184 19.59 8.73 -2.17
N VAL A 185 19.63 10.05 -2.03
CA VAL A 185 18.44 10.90 -2.14
C VAL A 185 18.20 11.16 -3.62
N VAL A 186 17.01 10.78 -4.11
CA VAL A 186 16.59 11.00 -5.49
C VAL A 186 15.22 11.66 -5.51
N GLU A 187 14.97 12.47 -6.54
CA GLU A 187 13.66 13.07 -6.76
C GLU A 187 12.78 12.14 -7.61
N ARG A 188 11.56 11.88 -7.15
CA ARG A 188 10.56 11.08 -7.88
C ARG A 188 9.24 11.82 -7.94
N ASP A 189 8.43 11.52 -8.97
CA ASP A 189 7.07 12.05 -9.04
C ASP A 189 6.23 11.48 -7.89
N GLU A 190 5.67 12.36 -7.06
CA GLU A 190 4.72 12.00 -6.03
C GLU A 190 3.31 11.99 -6.62
N MET A 191 2.60 10.90 -6.40
CA MET A 191 1.21 10.72 -6.82
C MET A 191 0.32 10.62 -5.59
N ARG A 192 -0.79 11.37 -5.60
CA ARG A 192 -1.93 11.12 -4.71
C ARG A 192 -2.81 10.04 -5.32
N TRP A 193 -3.26 9.10 -4.50
CA TRP A 193 -4.20 8.06 -4.87
C TRP A 193 -5.42 8.12 -3.96
N VAL A 194 -6.60 8.01 -4.56
CA VAL A 194 -7.86 7.82 -3.84
C VAL A 194 -8.63 6.66 -4.47
N VAL A 195 -9.22 5.82 -3.62
CA VAL A 195 -10.08 4.71 -4.02
C VAL A 195 -11.34 4.76 -3.18
N PHE A 196 -12.50 4.61 -3.82
CA PHE A 196 -13.80 4.48 -3.17
C PHE A 196 -14.32 3.05 -3.34
N TYR A 197 -14.79 2.45 -2.26
CA TYR A 197 -15.34 1.10 -2.24
C TYR A 197 -16.86 1.22 -2.12
N VAL A 198 -17.57 0.78 -3.15
CA VAL A 198 -19.01 1.02 -3.28
C VAL A 198 -19.75 -0.31 -3.32
N TRP A 199 -20.74 -0.43 -2.45
CA TRP A 199 -21.73 -1.50 -2.45
C TRP A 199 -23.02 -1.03 -3.14
N GLN A 200 -23.77 -1.99 -3.66
CA GLN A 200 -25.03 -1.81 -4.36
C GLN A 200 -26.04 -2.77 -3.74
N ASP A 201 -27.20 -2.24 -3.35
CA ASP A 201 -28.34 -3.02 -2.86
C ASP A 201 -28.97 -3.92 -3.93
#